data_AF-A0A534U7J0-F1
#
_entry.id   AF-A0A534U7J0-F1
#
_cell.length_a   1.000
_cell.length_b   1.000
_cell.length_c   1.000
_cell.angle_alpha   90.00
_cell.angle_beta   90.00
_cell.angle_gamma   90.00
#
_symmetry.space_group_name_H-M   'P 1'
#
loop_
_entity.id
_entity.type
_entity.pdbx_description
1 polymer ?
#
loop_
_entity_poly.entity_id
_entity_poly.type
_entity_poly.pdbx_seq_one_letter_code
_entity_poly.pdbx_strand_id
1 'polypeptide(L)'
;MAEEILARTFQASDDGAVAISDSLAERFGLQVGDAFEMPAPIAPLALRVGAIVPDYILQLGAVKLPWHTFVRHFGDDRASMLFVGAKPGATPVAVKRAIENLLGVRYDVTVMTVPEARDSVDRFVDQFTALTRWLQILATLVAVAAMVNAMSAAIMDRESELRSWRALGLLRRRLVSLLVAEAVVIAVEGSFLGVAAGSVLGWTLTTLIARAVARMHIPVRWPVVTMAGLPIISTVAVACAAAVVALRRTRMRPLAGAAPSTSRSDGRNEVVYDVF
;
A
#
# COMPACT_ATOMS: atom_id res chain seq x y z
N MET A 1 10.86 22.77 -0.38
CA MET A 1 10.20 22.30 0.87
C MET A 1 11.21 22.03 1.98
N ALA A 2 12.18 21.13 1.83
CA ALA A 2 13.20 20.88 2.87
C ALA A 2 14.08 22.11 3.20
N GLU A 3 14.50 22.89 2.20
CA GLU A 3 15.24 24.15 2.40
C GLU A 3 14.42 25.21 3.14
N GLU A 4 13.12 25.32 2.85
CA GLU A 4 12.23 26.27 3.51
C GLU A 4 11.94 25.88 4.97
N ILE A 5 11.80 24.58 5.23
CA ILE A 5 11.66 24.03 6.59
C ILE A 5 12.95 24.25 7.38
N LEU A 6 14.12 24.04 6.78
CA LEU A 6 15.42 24.32 7.40
C LEU A 6 15.58 25.83 7.66
N ALA A 7 15.28 26.68 6.69
CA ALA A 7 15.37 28.14 6.83
C ALA A 7 14.46 28.67 7.96
N ARG A 8 13.21 28.21 8.04
CA ARG A 8 12.28 28.56 9.13
C ARG A 8 12.71 27.99 10.49
N THR A 9 13.29 26.78 10.49
CA THR A 9 13.86 26.15 11.70
C THR A 9 15.01 26.99 12.25
N PHE A 10 15.89 27.48 11.39
CA PHE A 10 17.03 28.31 11.81
C PHE A 10 16.58 29.72 12.23
N GLN A 11 15.62 30.33 11.52
CA GLN A 11 15.08 31.65 11.90
C GLN A 11 14.36 31.67 13.27
N ALA A 12 13.63 30.61 13.64
CA ALA A 12 13.00 30.53 14.95
C ALA A 12 14.03 30.50 16.10
N SER A 13 15.20 29.92 15.84
CA SER A 13 16.27 29.65 16.80
C SER A 13 16.94 30.90 17.36
N ASP A 14 16.92 32.02 16.64
CA ASP A 14 17.59 33.27 17.05
C ASP A 14 16.84 34.03 18.16
N ASP A 15 15.53 33.80 18.33
CA ASP A 15 14.69 34.46 19.34
C ASP A 15 14.58 33.65 20.66
N GLY A 16 15.39 32.60 20.83
CA GLY A 16 15.27 31.65 21.93
C GLY A 16 14.07 30.69 21.81
N ALA A 17 13.39 30.71 20.67
CA ALA A 17 12.33 29.77 20.32
C ALA A 17 12.93 28.57 19.58
N VAL A 18 12.47 27.36 19.88
CA VAL A 18 12.99 26.12 19.29
C VAL A 18 11.97 25.47 18.38
N ALA A 19 12.45 24.79 17.35
CA ALA A 19 11.61 23.90 16.56
C ALA A 19 11.56 22.52 17.24
N ILE A 20 10.35 22.02 17.49
CA ILE A 20 10.12 20.67 18.02
C ILE A 20 9.49 19.79 16.95
N SER A 21 9.63 18.48 17.10
CA SER A 21 8.92 17.55 16.22
C SER A 21 7.42 17.46 16.54
N ASP A 22 6.62 17.13 15.54
CA ASP A 22 5.20 16.81 15.70
C ASP A 22 4.96 15.68 16.71
N SER A 23 5.77 14.61 16.67
CA SER A 23 5.67 13.52 17.63
C SER A 23 5.93 13.95 19.09
N LEU A 24 6.81 14.94 19.31
CA LEU A 24 7.06 15.50 20.65
C LEU A 24 5.87 16.37 21.09
N ALA A 25 5.40 17.23 20.19
CA ALA A 25 4.28 18.13 20.44
C ALA A 25 3.01 17.35 20.83
N GLU A 26 2.65 16.31 20.06
CA GLU A 26 1.49 15.46 20.35
C GLU A 26 1.64 14.71 21.69
N ARG A 27 2.85 14.22 22.01
CA ARG A 27 3.10 13.44 23.22
C ARG A 27 2.96 14.25 24.50
N PHE A 28 3.42 15.50 24.48
CA PHE A 28 3.41 16.39 25.64
C PHE A 28 2.29 17.45 25.58
N GLY A 29 1.46 17.44 24.54
CA GLY A 29 0.38 18.40 24.35
C GLY A 29 0.86 19.83 24.08
N LEU A 30 2.07 20.00 23.53
CA LEU A 30 2.69 21.31 23.32
C LEU A 30 2.19 21.96 22.02
N GLN A 31 1.95 23.27 22.08
CA GLN A 31 1.56 24.11 20.96
C GLN A 31 2.61 25.19 20.67
N VAL A 32 2.55 25.78 19.47
CA VAL A 32 3.40 26.92 19.13
C VAL A 32 3.11 28.08 20.09
N GLY A 33 4.16 28.56 20.75
CA GLY A 33 4.08 29.61 21.77
C GLY A 33 4.24 29.10 23.19
N ASP A 34 4.05 27.81 23.46
CA ASP A 34 4.17 27.22 24.79
C ASP A 34 5.63 27.20 25.27
N ALA A 35 5.81 27.28 26.60
CA ALA A 35 7.11 27.08 27.24
C ALA A 35 7.16 25.68 27.86
N PHE A 36 8.31 25.02 27.74
CA PHE A 36 8.57 23.73 28.38
C PHE A 36 10.00 23.68 28.90
N GLU A 37 10.22 22.90 29.95
CA GLU A 37 11.55 22.64 30.47
C GLU A 37 12.06 21.29 29.98
N MET A 38 13.26 21.29 29.40
CA MET A 38 13.95 20.09 28.98
C MET A 38 15.00 19.71 30.04
N PRO A 39 14.96 18.47 30.57
CA PRO A 39 16.01 17.97 31.45
C PRO A 39 17.34 17.93 30.68
N ALA A 40 18.37 18.61 31.19
CA ALA A 40 19.73 18.48 30.69
C ALA A 40 20.69 18.18 31.85
N PRO A 41 21.82 17.47 31.58
CA PRO A 41 22.77 17.04 32.61
C PRO A 41 23.31 18.16 33.50
N ILE A 42 23.51 19.36 32.96
CA ILE A 42 24.14 20.48 33.70
C ILE A 42 23.09 21.32 34.41
N ALA A 43 22.06 21.75 33.67
CA ALA A 43 20.95 22.54 34.21
C ALA A 43 19.70 22.36 33.33
N PRO A 44 18.49 22.35 33.93
CA PRO A 44 17.24 22.37 33.16
C PRO A 44 17.22 23.53 32.17
N LEU A 45 16.81 23.27 30.93
CA LEU A 45 16.75 24.26 29.87
C LEU A 45 15.29 24.65 29.60
N ALA A 46 14.92 25.88 29.97
CA ALA A 46 13.62 26.45 29.63
C ALA A 46 13.61 26.89 28.17
N LEU A 47 12.69 26.33 27.39
CA LEU A 47 12.57 26.54 25.95
C LEU A 47 11.15 26.96 25.59
N ARG A 48 11.01 27.73 24.52
CA ARG A 48 9.72 28.10 23.95
C ARG A 48 9.52 27.47 22.59
N VAL A 49 8.33 26.94 22.31
CA VAL A 49 8.01 26.33 21.02
C VAL A 49 7.82 27.42 19.97
N GLY A 50 8.78 27.57 19.05
CA GLY A 50 8.69 28.51 17.92
C GLY A 50 8.03 27.90 16.68
N ALA A 51 8.23 26.60 16.47
CA ALA A 51 7.65 25.87 15.35
C ALA A 51 7.49 24.38 15.66
N ILE A 52 6.49 23.75 15.06
CA ILE A 52 6.32 22.30 15.07
C ILE A 52 6.61 21.80 13.65
N VAL A 53 7.55 20.86 13.52
CA VAL A 53 8.03 20.35 12.23
C VAL A 53 7.82 18.83 12.18
N PRO A 54 7.34 18.26 11.06
CA PRO A 54 7.21 16.81 10.94
C PRO A 54 8.57 16.10 11.08
N ASP A 55 8.64 15.07 11.94
CA ASP A 55 9.81 14.19 12.07
C ASP A 55 9.38 12.73 11.88
N TYR A 56 9.88 12.12 10.80
CA TYR A 56 9.55 10.74 10.43
C TYR A 56 10.59 9.72 10.91
N ILE A 57 11.63 10.17 11.61
CA ILE A 57 12.78 9.35 11.98
C ILE A 57 12.74 9.02 13.47
N LEU A 58 12.46 10.01 14.33
CA LEU A 58 12.51 9.85 15.79
C LEU A 58 11.11 9.79 16.42
N GLN A 59 10.60 8.57 16.64
CA GLN A 59 9.28 8.33 17.26
C GLN A 59 9.13 8.87 18.71
N LEU A 60 10.25 9.07 19.40
CA LEU A 60 10.28 9.63 20.76
C LEU A 60 10.11 11.16 20.78
N GLY A 61 10.28 11.79 19.62
CA GLY A 61 10.31 13.24 19.47
C GLY A 61 11.73 13.79 19.37
N ALA A 62 11.87 14.98 18.78
CA ALA A 62 13.13 15.68 18.61
C ALA A 62 12.98 17.18 18.92
N VAL A 63 14.04 17.78 19.47
CA VAL A 63 14.16 19.22 19.69
C VAL A 63 15.35 19.72 18.89
N LYS A 64 15.16 20.77 18.11
CA LYS A 64 16.23 21.39 17.31
C LYS A 64 16.77 22.59 18.07
N LEU A 65 18.05 22.53 18.41
CA LEU A 65 18.74 23.54 19.22
C LEU A 65 19.96 24.10 18.48
N PRO A 66 20.35 25.36 18.75
CA PRO A 66 21.67 25.83 18.38
C PRO A 66 22.77 24.96 19.00
N TRP A 67 23.78 24.62 18.20
CA TRP A 67 24.88 23.75 18.63
C TRP A 67 25.58 24.25 19.90
N HIS A 68 25.84 25.56 19.99
CA HIS A 68 26.48 26.16 21.16
C HIS A 68 25.64 26.01 22.45
N THR A 69 24.31 26.03 22.33
CA THR A 69 23.38 25.86 23.46
C THR A 69 23.38 24.41 23.92
N PHE A 70 23.43 23.46 22.98
CA PHE A 70 23.58 22.04 23.27
C PHE A 70 24.88 21.76 24.05
N VAL A 71 26.03 22.18 23.53
CA VAL A 71 27.34 21.94 24.18
C VAL A 71 27.37 22.54 25.60
N ARG A 72 26.83 23.74 25.79
CA ARG A 72 26.81 24.42 27.11
C ARG A 72 25.97 23.68 28.16
N HIS A 73 24.83 23.10 27.80
CA HIS A 73 23.88 22.51 28.76
C HIS A 73 23.98 20.98 28.87
N PHE A 74 24.53 20.32 27.85
CA PHE A 74 24.73 18.86 27.83
C PHE A 74 26.18 18.45 28.10
N GLY A 75 27.15 19.35 27.90
CA GLY A 75 28.57 19.03 28.12
C GLY A 75 29.13 17.98 27.14
N ASP A 76 28.44 17.73 26.03
CA ASP A 76 28.85 16.82 24.97
C ASP A 76 29.09 17.63 23.68
N ASP A 77 30.27 17.46 23.07
CA ASP A 77 30.68 18.09 21.82
C ASP A 77 30.75 17.10 20.65
N ARG A 78 30.30 15.86 20.86
CA ARG A 78 30.31 14.82 19.82
C ARG A 78 29.07 14.95 18.94
N ALA A 79 29.28 14.92 17.63
CA ALA A 79 28.20 14.89 16.65
C ALA A 79 28.06 13.48 16.06
N SER A 80 26.84 12.93 16.07
CA SER A 80 26.55 11.66 15.39
C SER A 80 26.32 11.83 13.88
N MET A 81 25.92 13.04 13.44
CA MET A 81 25.66 13.37 12.04
C MET A 81 26.04 14.81 11.77
N LEU A 82 26.68 15.06 10.63
CA LEU A 82 27.12 16.38 10.19
C LEU A 82 26.56 16.67 8.80
N PHE A 83 25.86 17.80 8.67
CA PHE A 83 25.42 18.29 7.38
C PHE A 83 26.47 19.26 6.82
N VAL A 84 27.00 18.97 5.63
CA VAL A 84 28.04 19.78 4.99
C VAL A 84 27.49 20.41 3.72
N GLY A 85 27.45 21.74 3.70
CA GLY A 85 27.12 22.51 2.50
C GLY A 85 28.33 22.64 1.57
N ALA A 86 28.18 22.24 0.31
CA ALA A 86 29.20 22.48 -0.70
C ALA A 86 29.22 23.96 -1.11
N LYS A 87 30.41 24.54 -1.29
CA LYS A 87 30.55 25.89 -1.86
C LYS A 87 30.04 25.91 -3.32
N PRO A 88 29.53 27.05 -3.81
CA PRO A 88 29.15 27.19 -5.21
C PRO A 88 30.30 26.76 -6.15
N GLY A 89 30.02 25.85 -7.09
CA GLY A 89 31.01 25.32 -8.03
C GLY A 89 31.72 24.02 -7.60
N ALA A 90 31.58 23.58 -6.35
CA ALA A 90 32.10 22.28 -5.91
C ALA A 90 31.07 21.16 -6.19
N THR A 91 31.52 20.04 -6.78
CA THR A 91 30.62 18.89 -6.98
C THR A 91 30.48 18.09 -5.68
N PRO A 92 29.27 17.61 -5.33
CA PRO A 92 29.06 16.81 -4.11
C PRO A 92 29.95 15.58 -4.02
N VAL A 93 30.27 14.96 -5.17
CA VAL A 93 31.17 13.80 -5.26
C VAL A 93 32.61 14.16 -4.91
N ALA A 94 33.11 15.32 -5.38
CA ALA A 94 34.45 15.77 -5.04
C ALA A 94 34.56 16.13 -3.55
N VAL A 95 33.53 16.78 -2.99
CA VAL A 95 33.45 17.10 -1.56
C VAL A 95 33.42 15.83 -0.71
N LYS A 96 32.60 14.84 -1.10
CA LYS A 96 32.54 13.53 -0.45
C LYS A 96 33.91 12.87 -0.38
N ARG A 97 34.60 12.72 -1.52
CA ARG A 97 35.95 12.12 -1.57
C ARG A 97 36.96 12.88 -0.72
N ALA A 98 36.90 14.21 -0.71
CA ALA A 98 37.77 15.02 0.12
C ALA A 98 37.55 14.75 1.61
N ILE A 99 36.29 14.65 2.05
CA ILE A 99 35.93 14.33 3.44
C ILE A 99 36.36 12.90 3.80
N GLU A 100 36.09 11.92 2.94
CA GLU A 100 36.49 10.53 3.15
C GLU A 100 38.02 10.38 3.27
N ASN A 101 38.78 11.08 2.43
CA ASN A 101 40.25 11.05 2.50
C ASN A 101 40.81 11.72 3.77
N LEU A 102 40.16 12.79 4.24
CA LEU A 102 40.61 13.54 5.42
C LEU A 102 40.21 12.85 6.74
N LEU A 103 38.98 12.36 6.82
CA LEU A 103 38.40 11.83 8.06
C LEU A 103 38.35 10.31 8.11
N GLY A 104 38.20 9.63 6.97
CA GLY A 104 38.06 8.17 6.90
C GLY A 104 39.31 7.40 7.38
N VAL A 105 40.46 8.07 7.48
CA VAL A 105 41.68 7.48 8.06
C VAL A 105 41.64 7.45 9.59
N ARG A 106 40.92 8.39 10.22
CA ARG A 106 40.92 8.58 11.69
C ARG A 106 39.61 8.20 12.34
N TYR A 107 38.51 8.23 11.60
CA TYR A 107 37.16 8.01 12.08
C TYR A 107 36.39 7.14 11.08
N ASP A 108 35.54 6.23 11.58
CA ASP A 108 34.63 5.43 10.76
C ASP A 108 33.43 6.29 10.31
N VAL A 109 33.67 7.16 9.32
CA VAL A 109 32.68 8.12 8.83
C VAL A 109 32.07 7.62 7.54
N THR A 110 30.76 7.39 7.55
CA THR A 110 29.99 7.17 6.33
C THR A 110 29.58 8.52 5.75
N VAL A 111 30.16 8.89 4.61
CA VAL A 111 29.81 10.14 3.90
C VAL A 111 28.79 9.83 2.82
N MET A 112 27.59 10.38 2.95
CA MET A 112 26.54 10.26 1.94
C MET A 112 26.21 11.62 1.36
N THR A 113 26.16 11.69 0.02
CA THR A 113 25.60 12.86 -0.65
C THR A 113 24.06 12.87 -0.51
N VAL A 114 23.43 14.03 -0.65
CA VAL A 114 21.96 14.14 -0.62
C VAL A 114 21.27 13.23 -1.65
N PRO A 115 21.75 13.12 -2.91
CA PRO A 115 21.22 12.14 -3.86
C PRO A 115 21.36 10.69 -3.39
N GLU A 116 22.53 10.28 -2.89
CA GLU A 116 22.73 8.91 -2.40
C GLU A 116 21.83 8.57 -1.20
N ALA A 117 21.61 9.53 -0.31
CA ALA A 117 20.69 9.38 0.82
C ALA A 117 19.25 9.21 0.34
N ARG A 118 18.81 9.99 -0.65
CA ARG A 118 17.49 9.84 -1.29
C ARG A 118 17.35 8.49 -1.96
N ASP A 119 18.31 8.10 -2.79
CA ASP A 119 18.31 6.80 -3.48
C ASP A 119 18.25 5.63 -2.49
N SER A 120 18.91 5.75 -1.33
CA SER A 120 18.84 4.73 -0.29
C SER A 120 17.44 4.60 0.31
N VAL A 121 16.78 5.73 0.56
CA VAL A 121 15.39 5.74 1.05
C VAL A 121 14.43 5.22 -0.02
N ASP A 122 14.61 5.64 -1.27
CA ASP A 122 13.78 5.21 -2.39
C ASP A 122 13.89 3.70 -2.62
N ARG A 123 15.10 3.13 -2.60
CA ARG A 123 15.29 1.66 -2.69
C ARG A 123 14.59 0.91 -1.57
N PHE A 124 14.66 1.43 -0.34
CA PHE A 124 13.98 0.84 0.80
C PHE A 124 12.46 0.85 0.55
N VAL A 125 11.89 2.00 0.22
CA VAL A 125 10.46 2.15 -0.09
C VAL A 125 10.03 1.25 -1.26
N ASP A 126 10.83 1.17 -2.31
CA ASP A 126 10.58 0.34 -3.48
C ASP A 126 10.55 -1.15 -3.13
N GLN A 127 11.44 -1.62 -2.24
CA GLN A 127 11.45 -3.01 -1.80
C GLN A 127 10.17 -3.39 -1.03
N PHE A 128 9.72 -2.55 -0.11
CA PHE A 128 8.45 -2.77 0.60
C PHE A 128 7.24 -2.70 -0.35
N THR A 129 7.27 -1.77 -1.29
CA THR A 129 6.23 -1.63 -2.31
C THR A 129 6.21 -2.83 -3.25
N ALA A 130 7.37 -3.36 -3.64
CA ALA A 130 7.49 -4.54 -4.47
C ALA A 130 6.93 -5.79 -3.77
N LEU A 131 7.25 -5.99 -2.49
CA LEU A 131 6.69 -7.09 -1.70
C LEU A 131 5.16 -7.03 -1.67
N THR A 132 4.60 -5.85 -1.39
CA THR A 132 3.15 -5.64 -1.37
C THR A 132 2.53 -5.89 -2.74
N ARG A 133 3.22 -5.50 -3.83
CA ARG A 133 2.79 -5.75 -5.21
C ARG A 133 2.71 -7.24 -5.52
N TRP A 134 3.65 -8.05 -5.04
CA TRP A 134 3.59 -9.51 -5.19
C TRP A 134 2.40 -10.12 -4.45
N LEU A 135 2.12 -9.64 -3.23
CA LEU A 135 0.93 -10.07 -2.48
C LEU A 135 -0.36 -9.69 -3.20
N GLN A 136 -0.42 -8.51 -3.82
CA GLN A 136 -1.56 -8.09 -4.63
C GLN A 136 -1.77 -8.99 -5.85
N ILE A 137 -0.69 -9.36 -6.55
CA ILE A 137 -0.76 -10.31 -7.68
C ILE A 137 -1.28 -11.66 -7.20
N LEU A 138 -0.75 -12.19 -6.10
CA LEU A 138 -1.19 -13.46 -5.52
C LEU A 138 -2.68 -13.42 -5.14
N ALA A 139 -3.12 -12.36 -4.44
CA ALA A 139 -4.53 -12.18 -4.09
C ALA A 139 -5.43 -12.12 -5.34
N THR A 140 -4.96 -11.44 -6.39
CA THR A 140 -5.68 -11.38 -7.68
C THR A 140 -5.80 -12.76 -8.33
N LEU A 141 -4.74 -13.58 -8.30
CA LEU A 141 -4.78 -14.95 -8.82
C LEU A 141 -5.80 -15.82 -8.07
N VAL A 142 -5.83 -15.72 -6.75
CA VAL A 142 -6.83 -16.43 -5.92
C VAL A 142 -8.24 -15.98 -6.26
N ALA A 143 -8.47 -14.66 -6.43
CA ALA A 143 -9.77 -14.13 -6.81
C ALA A 143 -10.22 -14.61 -8.20
N VAL A 144 -9.32 -14.65 -9.19
CA VAL A 144 -9.62 -15.18 -10.53
C VAL A 144 -9.96 -16.67 -10.48
N ALA A 145 -9.22 -17.47 -9.69
CA ALA A 145 -9.53 -18.88 -9.50
C ALA A 145 -10.90 -19.09 -8.84
N ALA A 146 -11.22 -18.30 -7.81
CA ALA A 146 -12.54 -18.30 -7.17
C ALA A 146 -13.66 -17.95 -8.17
N MET A 147 -13.44 -16.95 -9.03
CA MET A 147 -14.41 -16.57 -10.07
C MET A 147 -14.62 -17.69 -11.09
N VAL A 148 -13.56 -18.33 -11.57
CA VAL A 148 -13.67 -19.48 -12.50
C VAL A 148 -14.47 -20.62 -11.89
N ASN A 149 -14.29 -20.88 -10.60
CA ASN A 149 -15.05 -21.91 -9.87
C ASN A 149 -16.52 -21.51 -9.74
N ALA A 150 -16.81 -20.29 -9.31
CA ALA A 150 -18.18 -19.78 -9.17
C ALA A 150 -18.95 -19.82 -10.51
N MET A 151 -18.30 -19.38 -11.59
CA MET A 151 -18.90 -19.42 -12.93
C MET A 151 -19.11 -20.85 -13.44
N SER A 152 -18.19 -21.76 -13.14
CA SER A 152 -18.34 -23.16 -13.51
C SER A 152 -19.56 -23.78 -12.82
N ALA A 153 -19.74 -23.51 -11.52
CA ALA A 153 -20.91 -23.94 -10.77
C ALA A 153 -22.21 -23.34 -11.33
N ALA A 154 -22.24 -22.02 -11.58
CA ALA A 154 -23.42 -21.34 -12.13
C ALA A 154 -23.84 -21.90 -13.50
N ILE A 155 -22.88 -22.29 -14.35
CA ILE A 155 -23.18 -22.94 -15.64
C ILE A 155 -23.75 -24.35 -15.44
N MET A 156 -23.23 -25.11 -14.46
CA MET A 156 -23.70 -26.46 -14.16
C MET A 156 -25.14 -26.45 -13.64
N ASP A 157 -25.47 -25.53 -12.74
CA ASP A 157 -26.83 -25.42 -12.18
C ASP A 157 -27.87 -25.05 -13.25
N ARG A 158 -27.47 -24.27 -14.26
CA ARG A 158 -28.37 -23.82 -15.35
C ARG A 158 -28.32 -24.70 -16.60
N GLU A 159 -27.67 -25.86 -16.55
CA GLU A 159 -27.48 -26.68 -17.76
C GLU A 159 -28.81 -27.15 -18.37
N SER A 160 -29.81 -27.47 -17.55
CA SER A 160 -31.17 -27.87 -17.99
C SER A 160 -31.90 -26.75 -18.72
N GLU A 161 -31.82 -25.52 -18.23
CA GLU A 161 -32.36 -24.34 -18.90
C GLU A 161 -31.63 -24.13 -20.24
N LEU A 162 -30.29 -24.08 -20.22
CA LEU A 162 -29.47 -23.84 -21.42
C LEU A 162 -29.71 -24.89 -22.53
N ARG A 163 -30.02 -26.14 -22.16
CA ARG A 163 -30.45 -27.20 -23.08
C ARG A 163 -31.82 -26.90 -23.70
N SER A 164 -32.77 -26.38 -22.92
CA SER A 164 -34.10 -25.96 -23.40
C SER A 164 -34.02 -24.80 -24.38
N TRP A 165 -33.22 -23.77 -24.08
CA TRP A 165 -32.97 -22.65 -25.00
C TRP A 165 -32.32 -23.11 -26.31
N ARG A 166 -31.43 -24.10 -26.26
CA ARG A 166 -30.87 -24.73 -27.48
C ARG A 166 -31.90 -25.52 -28.28
N ALA A 167 -32.82 -26.22 -27.63
CA ALA A 167 -33.91 -26.92 -28.30
C ALA A 167 -34.84 -25.94 -29.05
N LEU A 168 -34.96 -24.70 -28.55
CA LEU A 168 -35.66 -23.59 -29.21
C LEU A 168 -34.82 -22.85 -30.28
N GLY A 169 -33.60 -23.30 -30.56
CA GLY A 169 -32.76 -22.78 -31.64
C GLY A 169 -31.83 -21.62 -31.27
N LEU A 170 -31.59 -21.34 -29.97
CA LEU A 170 -30.67 -20.25 -29.61
C LEU A 170 -29.24 -20.51 -30.10
N LEU A 171 -28.68 -19.49 -30.75
CA LEU A 171 -27.29 -19.48 -31.19
C LEU A 171 -26.33 -19.48 -29.98
N ARG A 172 -25.30 -20.32 -30.05
CA ARG A 172 -24.24 -20.42 -29.03
C ARG A 172 -23.62 -19.07 -28.65
N ARG A 173 -23.46 -18.16 -29.61
CA ARG A 173 -22.91 -16.81 -29.38
C ARG A 173 -23.80 -15.99 -28.43
N ARG A 174 -25.13 -16.11 -28.54
CA ARG A 174 -26.09 -15.42 -27.65
C ARG A 174 -25.98 -15.94 -26.21
N LEU A 175 -25.83 -17.25 -26.07
CA LEU A 175 -25.69 -17.92 -24.77
C LEU A 175 -24.39 -17.53 -24.06
N VAL A 176 -23.27 -17.48 -24.79
CA VAL A 176 -21.99 -16.97 -24.24
C VAL A 176 -22.09 -15.49 -23.89
N SER A 177 -22.72 -14.67 -24.74
CA SER A 177 -22.91 -13.24 -24.48
C SER A 177 -23.74 -12.98 -23.22
N LEU A 178 -24.74 -13.81 -22.94
CA LEU A 178 -25.56 -13.70 -21.72
C LEU A 178 -24.72 -13.98 -20.47
N LEU A 179 -23.94 -15.08 -20.48
CA LEU A 179 -23.07 -15.45 -19.36
C LEU A 179 -21.98 -14.41 -19.11
N VAL A 180 -21.42 -13.82 -20.17
CA VAL A 180 -20.45 -12.73 -20.06
C VAL A 180 -21.11 -11.47 -19.50
N ALA A 181 -22.33 -11.13 -19.92
CA ALA A 181 -23.06 -9.98 -19.38
C ALA A 181 -23.32 -10.13 -17.87
N GLU A 182 -23.73 -11.31 -17.41
CA GLU A 182 -23.91 -11.59 -15.98
C GLU A 182 -22.60 -11.43 -15.21
N ALA A 183 -21.50 -11.99 -15.73
CA ALA A 183 -20.19 -11.84 -15.11
C ALA A 183 -19.72 -10.38 -15.06
N VAL A 184 -20.03 -9.58 -16.08
CA VAL A 184 -19.72 -8.13 -16.10
C VAL A 184 -20.50 -7.39 -15.02
N VAL A 185 -21.79 -7.68 -14.85
CA VAL A 185 -22.60 -7.05 -13.78
C VAL A 185 -22.02 -7.33 -12.41
N ILE A 186 -21.71 -8.60 -12.13
CA ILE A 186 -21.09 -9.03 -10.86
C ILE A 186 -19.72 -8.34 -10.68
N ALA A 187 -18.92 -8.25 -11.75
CA ALA A 187 -17.62 -7.60 -11.70
C ALA A 187 -17.73 -6.10 -11.40
N VAL A 188 -18.67 -5.40 -12.03
CA VAL A 188 -18.88 -3.96 -11.80
C VAL A 188 -19.30 -3.69 -10.35
N GLU A 189 -20.25 -4.46 -9.83
CA GLU A 189 -20.70 -4.36 -8.44
C GLU A 189 -19.56 -4.67 -7.46
N GLY A 190 -18.84 -5.77 -7.71
CA GLY A 190 -17.69 -6.18 -6.91
C GLY A 190 -16.55 -5.16 -6.93
N SER A 191 -16.25 -4.57 -8.08
CA SER A 191 -15.22 -3.53 -8.22
C SER A 191 -15.61 -2.25 -7.46
N PHE A 192 -16.89 -1.84 -7.51
CA PHE A 192 -17.36 -0.68 -6.76
C PHE A 192 -17.24 -0.90 -5.26
N LEU A 193 -17.72 -2.05 -4.76
CA LEU A 193 -17.60 -2.43 -3.35
C LEU A 193 -16.14 -2.58 -2.92
N GLY A 194 -15.29 -3.16 -3.77
CA GLY A 194 -13.87 -3.32 -3.51
C GLY A 194 -13.12 -2.00 -3.40
N VAL A 195 -13.40 -1.04 -4.29
CA VAL A 195 -12.83 0.31 -4.20
C VAL A 195 -13.32 1.03 -2.95
N ALA A 196 -14.61 0.96 -2.65
CA ALA A 196 -15.17 1.59 -1.45
C ALA A 196 -14.53 1.01 -0.17
N ALA A 197 -14.53 -0.31 -0.01
CA ALA A 197 -13.93 -0.99 1.14
C ALA A 197 -12.42 -0.73 1.24
N GLY A 198 -11.68 -0.84 0.12
CA GLY A 198 -10.26 -0.57 0.07
C GLY A 198 -9.91 0.89 0.42
N SER A 199 -10.76 1.84 0.02
CA SER A 199 -10.61 3.26 0.36
C SER A 199 -10.79 3.50 1.85
N VAL A 200 -11.83 2.91 2.45
CA VAL A 200 -12.10 3.02 3.89
C VAL A 200 -10.96 2.39 4.70
N LEU A 201 -10.50 1.20 4.29
CA LEU A 201 -9.38 0.52 4.95
C LEU A 201 -8.09 1.33 4.80
N GLY A 202 -7.77 1.82 3.61
CA GLY A 202 -6.57 2.64 3.37
C GLY A 202 -6.60 3.95 4.17
N TRP A 203 -7.74 4.63 4.21
CA TRP A 203 -7.94 5.83 5.03
C TRP A 203 -7.77 5.53 6.52
N THR A 204 -8.37 4.45 7.02
CA THR A 204 -8.25 4.02 8.42
C THR A 204 -6.80 3.71 8.78
N LEU A 205 -6.08 2.97 7.92
CA LEU A 205 -4.69 2.59 8.16
C LEU A 205 -3.76 3.82 8.21
N THR A 206 -3.98 4.78 7.32
CA THR A 206 -3.14 5.99 7.20
C THR A 206 -3.49 7.09 8.19
N THR A 207 -4.74 7.20 8.63
CA THR A 207 -5.16 8.29 9.53
C THR A 207 -5.31 7.86 10.98
N LEU A 208 -5.82 6.65 11.24
CA LEU A 208 -6.04 6.17 12.60
C LEU A 208 -4.82 5.39 13.07
N ILE A 209 -4.40 4.37 12.33
CA ILE A 209 -3.35 3.45 12.79
C ILE A 209 -1.97 4.11 12.72
N ALA A 210 -1.62 4.78 11.63
CA ALA A 210 -0.32 5.47 11.53
C ALA A 210 -0.17 6.60 12.57
N ARG A 211 -1.24 7.34 12.88
CA ARG A 211 -1.21 8.35 13.95
C ARG A 211 -1.14 7.71 15.34
N ALA A 212 -1.96 6.70 15.62
CA ALA A 212 -2.01 6.07 16.94
C ALA A 212 -0.73 5.30 17.30
N VAL A 213 -0.16 4.57 16.33
CA VAL A 213 0.99 3.69 16.58
C VAL A 213 2.30 4.43 16.35
N ALA A 214 2.43 5.15 15.24
CA ALA A 214 3.69 5.77 14.84
C ALA A 214 3.77 7.27 15.16
N ARG A 215 2.66 7.93 15.56
CA ARG A 215 2.56 9.40 15.69
C ARG A 215 3.12 10.13 14.46
N MET A 216 2.88 9.54 13.29
CA MET A 216 3.34 10.05 12.01
C MET A 216 2.17 10.60 11.20
N HIS A 217 2.34 11.82 10.69
CA HIS A 217 1.41 12.41 9.74
C HIS A 217 1.79 12.06 8.30
N ILE A 218 1.15 11.01 7.76
CA ILE A 218 1.28 10.64 6.35
C ILE A 218 0.16 11.33 5.55
N PRO A 219 0.48 12.27 4.64
CA PRO A 219 -0.54 12.93 3.84
C PRO A 219 -1.20 11.92 2.88
N VAL A 220 -2.50 11.72 3.03
CA VAL A 220 -3.27 10.84 2.15
C VAL A 220 -3.44 11.52 0.80
N ARG A 221 -2.76 11.01 -0.23
CA ARG A 221 -2.99 11.40 -1.62
C ARG A 221 -3.85 10.35 -2.29
N TRP A 222 -5.08 10.72 -2.65
CA TRP A 222 -6.01 9.86 -3.36
C TRP A 222 -5.60 9.75 -4.84
N PRO A 223 -5.13 8.59 -5.32
CA PRO A 223 -4.69 8.46 -6.68
C PRO A 223 -5.90 8.17 -7.57
N VAL A 224 -6.65 9.24 -7.89
CA VAL A 224 -7.94 9.16 -8.60
C VAL A 224 -7.87 8.40 -9.92
N VAL A 225 -6.73 8.50 -10.64
CA VAL A 225 -6.51 7.81 -11.91
C VAL A 225 -6.47 6.29 -11.72
N THR A 226 -5.74 5.79 -10.72
CA THR A 226 -5.71 4.34 -10.45
C THR A 226 -7.00 3.85 -9.84
N MET A 227 -7.68 4.65 -9.01
CA MET A 227 -9.00 4.30 -8.47
C MET A 227 -10.07 4.17 -9.56
N ALA A 228 -10.02 5.00 -10.60
CA ALA A 228 -10.92 4.90 -11.75
C ALA A 228 -10.50 3.78 -12.72
N GLY A 229 -9.20 3.57 -12.92
CA GLY A 229 -8.67 2.59 -13.88
C GLY A 229 -8.77 1.13 -13.42
N LEU A 230 -8.55 0.85 -12.14
CA LEU A 230 -8.56 -0.52 -11.58
C LEU A 230 -9.91 -1.25 -11.74
N PRO A 231 -11.08 -0.61 -11.48
CA PRO A 231 -12.39 -1.19 -11.75
C PRO A 231 -12.56 -1.62 -13.20
N ILE A 232 -12.11 -0.79 -14.13
CA ILE A 232 -12.21 -1.07 -15.58
C ILE A 232 -11.35 -2.29 -15.92
N ILE A 233 -10.09 -2.30 -15.49
CA ILE A 233 -9.15 -3.39 -15.76
C ILE A 233 -9.66 -4.71 -15.15
N SER A 234 -10.13 -4.69 -13.91
CA SER A 234 -10.67 -5.88 -13.23
C SER A 234 -11.94 -6.40 -13.89
N THR A 235 -12.86 -5.52 -14.29
CA THR A 235 -14.07 -5.89 -15.04
C THR A 235 -13.73 -6.55 -16.38
N VAL A 236 -12.78 -5.99 -17.13
CA VAL A 236 -12.31 -6.57 -18.40
C VAL A 236 -11.67 -7.94 -18.17
N ALA A 237 -10.83 -8.08 -17.14
CA ALA A 237 -10.19 -9.35 -16.81
C ALA A 237 -11.22 -10.44 -16.47
N VAL A 238 -12.22 -10.11 -15.65
CA VAL A 238 -13.31 -11.03 -15.30
C VAL A 238 -14.15 -11.39 -16.52
N ALA A 239 -14.51 -10.42 -17.36
CA ALA A 239 -15.26 -10.67 -18.60
C ALA A 239 -14.51 -11.60 -19.57
N CYS A 240 -13.19 -11.43 -19.69
CA CYS A 240 -12.34 -12.31 -20.48
C CYS A 240 -12.30 -13.73 -19.91
N ALA A 241 -12.10 -13.88 -18.59
CA ALA A 241 -12.11 -15.18 -17.93
C ALA A 241 -13.46 -15.90 -18.11
N ALA A 242 -14.56 -15.17 -17.91
CA ALA A 242 -15.92 -15.59 -18.14
C ALA A 242 -16.14 -16.12 -19.57
N ALA A 243 -15.72 -15.34 -20.57
CA ALA A 243 -15.83 -15.73 -21.96
C ALA A 243 -15.07 -17.01 -22.26
N VAL A 244 -13.84 -17.16 -21.74
CA VAL A 244 -13.03 -18.38 -21.91
C VAL A 244 -13.72 -19.60 -21.31
N VAL A 245 -14.23 -19.49 -20.08
CA VAL A 245 -14.94 -20.59 -19.41
C VAL A 245 -16.21 -20.98 -20.16
N ALA A 246 -17.06 -19.99 -20.50
CA ALA A 246 -18.29 -20.21 -21.24
C ALA A 246 -18.02 -20.83 -22.62
N LEU A 247 -16.99 -20.39 -23.34
CA LEU A 247 -16.60 -20.98 -24.62
C LEU A 247 -16.12 -22.43 -24.48
N ARG A 248 -15.35 -22.75 -23.44
CA ARG A 248 -14.87 -24.13 -23.21
C ARG A 248 -16.01 -25.07 -22.83
N ARG A 249 -16.88 -24.66 -21.90
CA ARG A 249 -18.00 -25.49 -21.42
C ARG A 249 -19.08 -25.69 -22.48
N THR A 250 -19.40 -24.66 -23.26
CA THR A 250 -20.39 -24.78 -24.36
C THR A 250 -19.91 -25.61 -25.55
N ARG A 251 -18.62 -25.97 -25.61
CA ARG A 251 -17.97 -26.80 -26.65
C ARG A 251 -18.19 -28.31 -26.42
N MET A 252 -18.58 -28.72 -25.22
CA MET A 252 -18.73 -30.14 -24.86
C MET A 252 -20.10 -30.67 -25.32
N ARG A 253 -20.03 -31.51 -26.36
CA ARG A 253 -20.99 -32.48 -26.94
C ARG A 253 -22.47 -32.10 -27.11
N PRO A 254 -22.99 -32.09 -28.36
CA PRO A 254 -24.40 -32.35 -28.62
C PRO A 254 -24.74 -33.75 -28.09
N LEU A 255 -25.85 -33.88 -27.37
CA LEU A 255 -26.40 -35.19 -27.02
C LEU A 255 -26.82 -35.89 -28.32
N ALA A 256 -25.95 -36.76 -28.83
CA ALA A 256 -26.39 -37.95 -29.53
C ALA A 256 -26.96 -38.89 -28.46
N GLY A 257 -28.24 -39.25 -28.59
CA GLY A 257 -28.86 -40.31 -27.79
C GLY A 257 -30.05 -39.88 -26.93
N ALA A 258 -31.08 -39.31 -27.55
CA ALA A 258 -32.44 -39.60 -27.10
C ALA A 258 -32.78 -41.03 -27.57
N ALA A 259 -32.32 -42.04 -26.83
CA ALA A 259 -32.90 -43.38 -26.94
C ALA A 259 -34.12 -43.42 -25.98
N PRO A 260 -35.33 -43.76 -26.45
CA PRO A 260 -36.49 -43.85 -25.58
C PRO A 260 -36.24 -44.90 -24.49
N SER A 261 -36.50 -44.55 -23.24
CA SER A 261 -36.62 -45.51 -22.15
C SER A 261 -37.82 -46.42 -22.43
N THR A 262 -37.58 -47.60 -23.01
CA THR A 262 -38.58 -48.67 -22.99
C THR A 262 -38.63 -49.21 -21.57
N SER A 263 -39.69 -48.87 -20.85
CA SER A 263 -40.09 -49.58 -19.65
C SER A 263 -40.29 -51.06 -19.99
N ARG A 264 -39.49 -51.93 -19.39
CA ARG A 264 -39.85 -53.35 -19.27
C ARG A 264 -39.85 -53.69 -17.79
N SER A 265 -41.05 -53.70 -17.23
CA SER A 265 -41.35 -54.40 -16.00
C SER A 265 -41.05 -55.88 -16.23
N ASP A 266 -40.05 -56.41 -15.53
CA ASP A 266 -40.09 -57.81 -15.13
C ASP A 266 -39.43 -57.94 -13.76
N GLY A 267 -40.19 -58.51 -12.84
CA GLY A 267 -39.80 -58.64 -11.45
C GLY A 267 -38.82 -59.79 -11.28
N ARG A 268 -37.74 -59.53 -10.54
CA ARG A 268 -37.14 -60.53 -9.65
C ARG A 268 -36.09 -59.88 -8.76
N ASN A 269 -36.20 -60.23 -7.48
CA ASN A 269 -35.25 -60.05 -6.40
C ASN A 269 -33.79 -60.00 -6.88
N GLU A 270 -33.03 -59.03 -6.36
CA GLU A 270 -31.88 -59.37 -5.53
C GLU A 270 -31.49 -58.20 -4.62
N VAL A 271 -31.29 -58.56 -3.36
CA VAL A 271 -30.84 -57.75 -2.23
C VAL A 271 -29.32 -57.72 -2.27
N VAL A 272 -28.69 -56.54 -2.28
CA VAL A 272 -27.27 -56.38 -1.91
C VAL A 272 -27.03 -55.02 -1.22
N TYR A 273 -26.60 -55.09 0.04
CA TYR A 273 -25.94 -54.05 0.86
C TYR A 273 -24.61 -53.62 0.19
N ASP A 274 -24.05 -52.41 0.24
CA ASP A 274 -23.46 -51.73 1.40
C ASP A 274 -22.79 -50.41 0.95
N VAL A 275 -22.86 -49.38 1.82
CA VAL A 275 -21.81 -48.50 2.35
C VAL A 275 -20.54 -48.20 1.51
N PHE A 276 -20.40 -46.96 1.03
CA PHE A 276 -19.47 -45.89 1.49
C PHE A 276 -19.66 -44.62 0.64
#